data_AF-A0A068TFP3-F1
#
_entry.id   AF-A0A068TFP3-F1
#
_cell.length_a   1.000
_cell.length_b   1.000
_cell.length_c   1.000
_cell.angle_alpha   90.00
_cell.angle_beta   90.00
_cell.angle_gamma   90.00
#
_symmetry.space_group_name_H-M   'P 1'
#
loop_
_entity.id
_entity.type
_entity.pdbx_description
1 polymer ?
#
loop_
_entity_poly.entity_id
_entity_poly.type
_entity_poly.pdbx_seq_one_letter_code
_entity_poly.pdbx_strand_id
1 'polypeptide(L)'
;MFSRAEFDRRIACARDAMASAGVDLLLVDSGELLAWLTGYTVSETMYRAAFLPREGDAWFTLRALDEAPCREKSWISDVVGFADTGFTLA
;
A
#
# COMPACT_ATOMS: atom_id res chain seq x y z
N MET A 1 -0.73 17.18 -0.32
CA MET A 1 -1.00 15.96 0.48
C MET A 1 -2.33 16.13 1.18
N PHE A 2 -3.09 15.05 1.33
CA PHE A 2 -4.32 15.03 2.11
C PHE A 2 -3.99 14.90 3.61
N SER A 3 -4.93 15.27 4.48
CA SER A 3 -4.77 15.12 5.92
C SER A 3 -4.83 13.65 6.34
N ARG A 4 -4.33 13.32 7.54
CA ARG A 4 -4.47 11.97 8.10
C ARG A 4 -5.94 11.52 8.18
N ALA A 5 -6.82 12.42 8.62
CA ALA A 5 -8.26 12.15 8.72
C ALA A 5 -8.91 11.78 7.36
N GLU A 6 -8.42 12.35 6.26
CA GLU A 6 -8.91 11.98 4.93
C GLU A 6 -8.48 10.55 4.55
N PHE A 7 -7.27 10.11 4.91
CA PHE A 7 -6.87 8.72 4.71
C PHE A 7 -7.64 7.75 5.61
N ASP A 8 -7.87 8.10 6.88
CA ASP A 8 -8.68 7.28 7.79
C ASP A 8 -10.10 7.06 7.21
N ARG A 9 -10.69 8.10 6.61
CA ARG A 9 -11.99 8.00 5.90
C ARG A 9 -11.93 7.07 4.68
N ARG A 10 -10.87 7.14 3.88
CA ARG A 10 -10.68 6.27 2.69
C ARG A 10 -10.48 4.80 3.09
N ILE A 11 -9.72 4.56 4.16
CA ILE A 11 -9.50 3.22 4.72
C ILE A 11 -10.83 2.63 5.21
N ALA A 12 -11.64 3.42 5.93
CA ALA A 12 -12.98 2.98 6.37
C ALA A 12 -13.87 2.60 5.17
N CYS A 13 -13.91 3.45 4.14
CA CYS A 13 -14.66 3.17 2.91
C CYS A 13 -14.20 1.87 2.23
N ALA A 14 -12.88 1.63 2.14
CA ALA A 14 -12.33 0.40 1.58
C ALA A 14 -12.73 -0.83 2.41
N ARG A 15 -12.65 -0.74 3.75
CA ARG A 15 -13.04 -1.82 4.66
C ARG A 15 -14.53 -2.14 4.61
N ASP A 16 -15.39 -1.14 4.47
CA ASP A 16 -16.84 -1.35 4.30
C ASP A 16 -17.16 -2.09 3.00
N ALA A 17 -16.46 -1.74 1.91
CA ALA A 17 -16.56 -2.46 0.64
C ALA A 17 -16.04 -3.90 0.75
N MET A 18 -14.91 -4.11 1.44
CA MET A 18 -14.37 -5.45 1.72
C MET A 18 -15.34 -6.29 2.55
N ALA A 19 -15.93 -5.73 3.61
CA ALA A 19 -16.91 -6.42 4.45
C ALA A 19 -18.16 -6.82 3.65
N SER A 20 -18.65 -5.93 2.78
CA SER A 20 -19.79 -6.21 1.90
C SER A 20 -19.50 -7.32 0.89
N ALA A 21 -18.24 -7.46 0.47
CA ALA A 21 -17.78 -8.48 -0.48
C ALA A 21 -17.29 -9.79 0.19
N GLY A 22 -17.22 -9.86 1.52
CA GLY A 22 -16.64 -11.00 2.23
C GLY A 22 -15.13 -11.17 1.99
N VAL A 23 -14.40 -10.06 1.83
CA VAL A 23 -12.96 -10.04 1.53
C VAL A 23 -12.15 -9.75 2.79
N ASP A 24 -11.14 -10.58 3.08
CA ASP A 24 -10.26 -10.39 4.23
C ASP A 24 -9.02 -9.55 3.93
N LEU A 25 -8.61 -9.46 2.66
CA LEU A 25 -7.43 -8.72 2.23
C LEU A 25 -7.66 -8.03 0.88
N LEU A 26 -7.46 -6.73 0.83
CA LEU A 26 -7.44 -5.95 -0.40
C LEU A 26 -6.00 -5.76 -0.87
N LEU A 27 -5.64 -6.37 -1.99
CA LEU A 27 -4.40 -6.12 -2.73
C LEU A 27 -4.64 -4.98 -3.73
N VAL A 28 -3.84 -3.93 -3.65
CA VAL A 28 -3.93 -2.75 -4.51
C VAL A 28 -2.64 -2.56 -5.29
N ASP A 29 -2.68 -2.77 -6.61
CA ASP A 29 -1.55 -2.59 -7.52
C ASP A 29 -1.80 -1.54 -8.62
N SER A 30 -3.06 -1.13 -8.83
CA SER A 30 -3.41 0.00 -9.69
C SER A 30 -2.84 1.31 -9.15
N GLY A 31 -2.14 2.06 -10.00
CA GLY A 31 -1.47 3.31 -9.63
C GLY A 31 -2.41 4.38 -9.05
N GLU A 32 -3.63 4.50 -9.57
CA GLU A 32 -4.63 5.46 -9.08
C GLU A 32 -5.15 5.05 -7.70
N LEU A 33 -5.41 3.75 -7.50
CA LEU A 33 -5.92 3.23 -6.25
C LEU A 33 -4.84 3.25 -5.16
N LEU A 34 -3.57 3.02 -5.51
CA LEU A 34 -2.43 3.23 -4.63
C LEU A 34 -2.35 4.69 -4.16
N ALA A 35 -2.42 5.65 -5.09
CA ALA A 35 -2.38 7.07 -4.75
C ALA A 35 -3.58 7.48 -3.89
N TRP A 36 -4.78 6.98 -4.19
CA TRP A 36 -5.99 7.26 -3.43
C TRP A 36 -5.92 6.67 -2.02
N LEU A 37 -5.60 5.39 -1.89
CA LEU A 37 -5.64 4.68 -0.61
C LEU A 37 -4.47 5.07 0.29
N THR A 38 -3.27 5.22 -0.27
CA THR A 38 -2.02 5.31 0.51
C THR A 38 -1.35 6.67 0.49
N GLY A 39 -1.69 7.52 -0.49
CA GLY A 39 -1.00 8.78 -0.74
C GLY A 39 0.31 8.64 -1.51
N TYR A 40 0.71 7.42 -1.86
CA TYR A 40 1.94 7.12 -2.56
C TYR A 40 1.69 6.24 -3.79
N THR A 41 2.39 6.56 -4.87
CA THR A 41 2.54 5.73 -6.06
C THR A 41 3.88 6.07 -6.71
N VAL A 42 4.42 5.16 -7.51
CA VAL A 42 5.70 5.31 -8.20
C VAL A 42 5.60 4.69 -9.59
N SER A 43 6.62 4.91 -10.42
CA SER A 43 6.69 4.38 -11.79
C SER A 43 6.43 2.87 -11.82
N GLU A 44 5.76 2.38 -12.85
CA GLU A 44 5.43 0.96 -13.04
C GLU A 44 6.61 0.15 -13.60
N THR A 45 7.83 0.56 -13.27
CA THR A 45 9.06 -0.08 -13.76
C THR A 45 9.32 -1.43 -13.10
N MET A 46 8.79 -1.62 -11.88
CA MET A 46 8.82 -2.86 -11.11
C MET A 46 7.49 -3.05 -10.39
N TYR A 47 7.25 -4.29 -9.92
CA TYR A 47 6.04 -4.63 -9.19
C TYR A 47 5.92 -3.80 -7.90
N ARG A 48 4.68 -3.41 -7.57
CA ARG A 48 4.35 -2.68 -6.35
C ARG A 48 2.91 -3.00 -5.94
N ALA A 49 2.68 -3.17 -4.66
CA ALA A 49 1.33 -3.33 -4.14
C ALA A 49 1.23 -2.85 -2.69
N ALA A 50 0.09 -2.26 -2.35
CA ALA A 50 -0.33 -2.08 -0.98
C ALA A 50 -1.32 -3.17 -0.60
N PHE A 51 -1.28 -3.57 0.66
CA PHE A 51 -2.12 -4.62 1.20
C PHE A 51 -2.85 -4.07 2.40
N LEU A 52 -4.18 -4.03 2.31
CA LEU A 52 -5.05 -3.58 3.39
C LEU A 52 -5.84 -4.79 3.92
N PRO A 53 -5.51 -5.31 5.11
CA PRO A 53 -6.34 -6.32 5.72
C PRO A 53 -7.64 -5.70 6.27
N ARG A 54 -8.69 -6.54 6.37
CA ARG A 54 -9.98 -6.16 6.94
C ARG A 54 -9.83 -5.61 8.36
N GLU A 55 -8.91 -6.19 9.12
CA GLU A 55 -8.53 -5.79 10.48
C GLU A 55 -7.01 -5.72 10.60
N GLY A 56 -6.49 -4.79 11.41
CA GLY A 56 -5.05 -4.60 11.62
C GLY A 56 -4.40 -3.57 10.70
N ASP A 57 -3.07 -3.65 10.58
CA ASP A 57 -2.26 -2.66 9.88
C ASP A 57 -1.99 -3.07 8.43
N ALA A 58 -1.91 -2.08 7.54
CA ALA A 58 -1.56 -2.27 6.14
C ALA A 58 -0.04 -2.35 5.96
N TRP A 59 0.39 -3.00 4.89
CA TRP A 59 1.78 -3.03 4.47
C TRP A 59 1.94 -2.78 2.97
N PHE A 60 3.18 -2.50 2.57
CA PHE A 60 3.55 -2.26 1.19
C PHE A 60 4.62 -3.25 0.73
N THR A 61 4.56 -3.64 -0.53
CA THR A 61 5.69 -4.25 -1.23
C THR A 61 6.06 -3.44 -2.46
N LEU A 62 7.35 -3.20 -2.66
CA LEU A 62 7.88 -2.47 -3.81
C LEU A 62 9.37 -2.72 -3.96
N ARG A 63 9.94 -2.19 -5.04
CA ARG A 63 11.37 -2.13 -5.25
C ARG A 63 12.07 -1.45 -4.07
N ALA A 64 13.18 -2.03 -3.59
CA ALA A 64 13.92 -1.53 -2.42
C ALA A 64 14.35 -0.05 -2.55
N LEU A 65 14.65 0.41 -3.76
CA LEU A 65 15.01 1.81 -4.04
C LEU A 65 13.88 2.81 -3.76
N ASP A 66 12.64 2.34 -3.77
CA ASP A 66 11.45 3.17 -3.60
C ASP A 66 10.96 3.16 -2.13
N GLU A 67 11.61 2.41 -1.22
CA GLU A 67 11.19 2.31 0.19
C GLU A 67 11.22 3.64 0.93
N ALA A 68 12.34 4.37 0.84
CA ALA A 68 12.51 5.65 1.54
C ALA A 68 11.42 6.67 1.14
N PRO A 69 11.18 6.94 -0.17
CA PRO A 69 10.11 7.85 -0.55
C PRO A 69 8.70 7.31 -0.24
N CYS A 70 8.51 5.99 -0.18
CA CYS A 70 7.24 5.37 0.24
C CYS A 70 6.95 5.66 1.73
N ARG A 71 7.93 5.45 2.61
CA ARG A 71 7.81 5.72 4.06
C ARG A 71 7.62 7.21 4.36
N GLU A 72 8.23 8.09 3.57
CA GLU A 72 8.09 9.55 3.74
C GLU A 72 6.68 10.05 3.36
N LYS A 73 6.07 9.45 2.34
CA LYS A 73 4.85 9.99 1.71
C LYS A 73 3.57 9.25 2.08
N SER A 74 3.65 7.94 2.32
CA SER A 74 2.49 7.15 2.69
C SER A 74 2.24 7.19 4.20
N TRP A 75 1.02 6.84 4.61
CA TRP A 75 0.73 6.63 6.03
C TRP A 75 1.13 5.22 6.52
N ILE A 76 1.57 4.34 5.62
CA ILE A 76 1.95 2.96 5.91
C ILE A 76 3.41 2.93 6.35
N SER A 77 3.66 2.42 7.57
CA SER A 77 5.01 2.28 8.10
C SER A 77 5.66 0.95 7.77
N ASP A 78 4.88 -0.11 7.53
CA ASP A 78 5.41 -1.42 7.13
C ASP A 78 5.61 -1.49 5.62
N VAL A 79 6.88 -1.46 5.20
CA VAL A 79 7.26 -1.45 3.78
C VAL A 79 8.33 -2.52 3.59
N VAL A 80 8.06 -3.44 2.68
CA VAL A 80 8.89 -4.60 2.34
C VAL A 80 9.48 -4.39 0.95
N GLY A 81 10.76 -4.03 0.90
CA GLY A 81 11.51 -3.88 -0.34
C GLY A 81 11.96 -5.21 -0.93
N PHE A 82 11.96 -5.33 -2.24
CA PHE A 82 12.70 -6.38 -2.96
C PHE A 82 13.81 -5.78 -3.81
N ALA A 83 14.94 -6.50 -3.90
CA ALA A 83 16.08 -6.11 -4.70
C ALA A 83 15.81 -6.30 -6.20
N ASP A 84 16.41 -5.46 -7.04
CA ASP A 84 16.33 -5.60 -8.50
C ASP A 84 16.95 -6.90 -9.00
N THR A 85 17.93 -7.40 -8.25
CA THR A 85 18.75 -8.56 -8.61
C THR A 85 19.04 -9.42 -7.39
N GLY A 86 18.98 -10.73 -7.58
CA GLY A 86 19.23 -11.71 -6.53
C GLY A 86 18.00 -12.03 -5.70
N PHE A 87 17.89 -13.27 -5.23
CA PHE A 87 16.89 -13.68 -4.25
C PHE A 87 17.59 -13.81 -2.90
N THR A 88 17.30 -12.91 -1.96
CA THR A 88 17.57 -13.20 -0.55
C THR A 88 16.33 -13.90 -0.02
N LEU A 89 16.34 -15.23 -0.02
CA LEU A 89 15.40 -15.99 0.80
C LEU A 89 15.75 -15.66 2.26
N ALA A 90 14.83 -14.97 2.93
CA ALA A 90 14.85 -14.84 4.38
C ALA A 90 14.57 -16.21 5.02
#